data_AF-A0AAP0WYC9-F1
#
_entry.id   AF-A0AAP0WYC9-F1
#
_cell.length_a   1.000
_cell.length_b   1.000
_cell.length_c   1.000
_cell.angle_alpha   90.00
_cell.angle_beta   90.00
_cell.angle_gamma   90.00
#
_symmetry.space_group_name_H-M   'P 1'
#
loop_
_entity.id
_entity.type
_entity.pdbx_description
1 polymer ?
#
loop_
_entity_poly.entity_id
_entity_poly.type
_entity_poly.pdbx_seq_one_letter_code
_entity_poly.pdbx_strand_id
1 'polypeptide(L)'
;MAEPSTSSFTTITTSSNGSSITHMAQDHLFSILLLLPIDSVLSFAMTCKRFRSLAYSDTLWESICRRDWGHSFVDALKSSIEPKQHQLPWMKLYKQVSQLDTVSCQRLSDPDGDMLFPTPRASHSFNFVSDCLVLFGGGCEGGRHLDDTWVAYVGNDFQRMLKWQKISSGIPSGRFGHTCVVIGDSLVLFGGINDHGIPSK
;
A
#
# COMPACT_ATOMS: atom_id res chain seq x y z
N MET A 1 59.38 -51.13 -12.38
CA MET A 1 58.31 -51.56 -11.44
C MET A 1 58.23 -50.48 -10.38
N ALA A 2 57.07 -49.84 -10.28
CA ALA A 2 56.83 -48.64 -9.48
C ALA A 2 56.30 -49.02 -8.08
N GLU A 3 56.84 -48.36 -7.06
CA GLU A 3 56.35 -48.35 -5.68
C GLU A 3 55.08 -47.49 -5.58
N PRO A 4 54.01 -47.93 -4.88
CA PRO A 4 52.90 -47.06 -4.51
C PRO A 4 53.01 -46.63 -3.04
N SER A 5 53.17 -45.33 -2.85
CA SER A 5 52.97 -44.62 -1.59
C SER A 5 51.47 -44.58 -1.24
N THR A 6 51.11 -44.94 -0.01
CA THR A 6 49.77 -44.72 0.54
C THR A 6 49.84 -43.82 1.78
N SER A 7 49.14 -42.70 1.67
CA SER A 7 49.13 -41.57 2.60
C SER A 7 48.32 -41.85 3.86
N SER A 8 48.86 -41.41 4.99
CA SER A 8 48.18 -41.25 6.27
C SER A 8 46.99 -40.27 6.16
N PHE A 9 45.79 -40.73 6.51
CA PHE A 9 44.61 -39.90 6.68
C PHE A 9 44.72 -39.09 7.98
N THR A 10 44.88 -37.78 7.86
CA THR A 10 44.76 -36.85 8.99
C THR A 10 43.33 -36.35 9.07
N THR A 11 42.69 -36.62 10.20
CA THR A 11 41.35 -36.18 10.59
C THR A 11 41.20 -34.65 10.47
N ILE A 12 40.33 -34.17 9.57
CA ILE A 12 39.89 -32.78 9.55
C ILE A 12 38.68 -32.66 10.48
N THR A 13 38.92 -32.19 11.71
CA THR A 13 37.88 -31.71 12.60
C THR A 13 37.30 -30.42 12.03
N THR A 14 36.05 -30.45 11.57
CA THR A 14 35.31 -29.26 11.12
C THR A 14 34.95 -28.40 12.33
N SER A 15 35.75 -27.38 12.62
CA SER A 15 35.36 -26.30 13.53
C SER A 15 34.28 -25.46 12.82
N SER A 16 33.11 -25.34 13.45
CA SER A 16 32.04 -24.44 13.00
C SER A 16 32.48 -22.98 13.11
N ASN A 17 33.20 -22.48 12.11
CA ASN A 17 33.56 -21.07 11.97
C ASN A 17 32.31 -20.27 11.62
N GLY A 18 31.70 -19.64 12.63
CA GLY A 18 30.75 -18.54 12.40
C GLY A 18 31.41 -17.47 11.53
N SER A 19 30.64 -16.86 10.63
CA SER A 19 31.17 -15.78 9.79
C SER A 19 31.64 -14.60 10.66
N SER A 20 32.76 -13.96 10.30
CA SER A 20 33.38 -12.87 11.08
C SER A 20 32.40 -11.76 11.47
N ILE A 21 31.43 -11.47 10.59
CA ILE A 21 30.37 -10.47 10.80
C ILE A 21 29.43 -10.79 11.97
N THR A 22 29.27 -12.08 12.34
CA THR A 22 28.47 -12.48 13.51
C THR A 22 29.13 -12.14 14.84
N HIS A 23 30.44 -11.89 14.86
CA HIS A 23 31.17 -11.50 16.07
C HIS A 23 31.25 -9.99 16.27
N MET A 24 30.80 -9.19 15.29
CA MET A 24 30.84 -7.74 15.37
C MET A 24 29.84 -7.21 16.40
N ALA A 25 30.20 -6.11 17.07
CA ALA A 25 29.32 -5.45 18.04
C ALA A 25 28.06 -4.91 17.38
N GLN A 26 26.96 -4.88 18.14
CA GLN A 26 25.64 -4.49 17.65
C GLN A 26 25.64 -3.08 17.05
N ASP A 27 26.30 -2.11 17.69
CA ASP A 27 26.29 -0.70 17.26
C ASP A 27 26.97 -0.49 15.90
N HIS A 28 28.01 -1.27 15.61
CA HIS A 28 28.67 -1.28 14.30
C HIS A 28 27.74 -1.85 13.23
N LEU A 29 27.02 -2.93 13.54
CA LEU A 29 26.01 -3.48 12.64
C LEU A 29 24.88 -2.47 12.39
N PHE A 30 24.38 -1.79 13.44
CA PHE A 30 23.39 -0.72 13.30
C PHE A 30 23.86 0.37 12.34
N SER A 31 25.07 0.87 12.54
CA SER A 31 25.66 1.92 11.72
C SER A 31 25.76 1.51 10.25
N ILE A 32 26.17 0.26 9.99
CA ILE A 32 26.22 -0.29 8.63
C ILE A 32 24.82 -0.40 8.04
N LEU A 33 23.85 -0.97 8.76
CA LEU A 33 22.48 -1.16 8.27
C LEU A 33 21.81 0.16 7.91
N LEU A 34 22.10 1.25 8.63
CA LEU A 34 21.59 2.59 8.33
C LEU A 34 22.14 3.18 7.03
N LEU A 35 23.26 2.69 6.53
CA LEU A 35 23.83 3.09 5.24
C LEU A 35 23.31 2.27 4.06
N LEU A 36 22.55 1.20 4.31
CA LEU A 36 22.08 0.28 3.28
C LEU A 36 20.66 0.63 2.79
N PRO A 37 20.36 0.33 1.51
CA PRO A 37 18.97 0.26 1.02
C PRO A 37 18.14 -0.75 1.83
N ILE A 38 16.83 -0.52 1.92
CA ILE A 38 15.92 -1.36 2.71
C ILE A 38 15.96 -2.83 2.25
N ASP A 39 16.02 -3.08 0.94
CA ASP A 39 16.08 -4.44 0.40
C ASP A 39 17.32 -5.22 0.90
N SER A 40 18.44 -4.52 1.07
CA SER A 40 19.67 -5.08 1.62
C SER A 40 19.55 -5.37 3.12
N VAL A 41 18.86 -4.50 3.88
CA VAL A 41 18.57 -4.73 5.31
C VAL A 41 17.66 -5.95 5.49
N LEU A 42 16.62 -6.08 4.65
CA LEU A 42 15.73 -7.23 4.68
C LEU A 42 16.46 -8.52 4.27
N SER A 43 17.30 -8.46 3.24
CA SER A 43 18.14 -9.59 2.82
C SER A 43 19.11 -10.03 3.93
N PHE A 44 19.74 -9.07 4.61
CA PHE A 44 20.59 -9.30 5.77
C PHE A 44 19.83 -10.02 6.90
N ALA A 45 18.58 -9.60 7.16
CA ALA A 45 17.72 -10.21 8.18
C ALA A 45 17.39 -11.68 7.90
N MET A 46 17.43 -12.12 6.64
CA MET A 46 17.10 -13.49 6.23
C MET A 46 18.26 -14.48 6.44
N THR A 47 19.46 -14.00 6.77
CA THR A 47 20.66 -14.84 6.85
C THR A 47 20.77 -15.66 8.14
N CYS A 48 20.36 -15.12 9.30
CA CYS A 48 20.39 -15.83 10.58
C CYS A 48 19.45 -15.21 11.64
N LYS A 49 19.13 -15.97 12.70
CA LYS A 49 18.23 -15.52 13.78
C LYS A 49 18.70 -14.25 14.48
N ARG A 50 20.01 -14.11 14.71
CA ARG A 50 20.60 -12.91 15.34
C ARG A 50 20.37 -11.67 14.48
N PHE A 51 20.67 -11.76 13.19
CA PHE A 51 20.50 -10.65 12.25
C PHE A 51 19.03 -10.34 11.99
N ARG A 52 18.16 -11.36 12.00
CA ARG A 52 16.71 -11.16 12.00
C ARG A 52 16.25 -10.34 13.20
N SER A 53 16.66 -10.73 14.41
CA SER A 53 16.29 -10.01 15.64
C SER A 53 16.79 -8.56 15.62
N LEU A 54 17.97 -8.34 15.06
CA LEU A 54 18.57 -7.01 14.92
C LEU A 54 17.82 -6.15 13.89
N ALA A 55 17.61 -6.69 12.69
CA ALA A 55 17.02 -5.99 11.57
C ALA A 55 15.52 -5.71 11.73
N TYR A 56 14.86 -6.37 12.67
CA TYR A 56 13.44 -6.18 12.99
C TYR A 56 13.23 -5.40 14.30
N SER A 57 14.27 -4.83 14.90
CA SER A 57 14.12 -4.05 16.14
C SER A 57 13.46 -2.69 15.88
N ASP A 58 12.59 -2.26 16.79
CA ASP A 58 11.93 -0.95 16.68
C ASP A 58 12.94 0.20 16.71
N THR A 59 14.05 0.05 17.41
CA THR A 59 15.14 1.04 17.44
C THR A 59 15.78 1.24 16.07
N LEU A 60 16.02 0.17 15.31
CA LEU A 60 16.59 0.28 13.97
C LEU A 60 15.60 0.93 13.04
N TRP A 61 14.34 0.49 13.09
CA TRP A 61 13.30 1.03 12.22
C TRP A 61 12.95 2.48 12.55
N GLU A 62 13.04 2.92 13.81
CA GLU A 62 12.97 4.36 14.14
C GLU A 62 14.09 5.13 13.44
N SER A 63 15.34 4.65 13.55
CA SER A 63 16.48 5.32 12.92
C SER A 63 16.38 5.33 11.39
N ILE A 64 15.89 4.25 10.78
CA ILE A 64 15.56 4.20 9.34
C ILE A 64 14.49 5.25 9.00
N CYS A 65 13.42 5.34 9.79
CA CYS A 65 12.38 6.34 9.59
C CYS A 65 12.92 7.78 9.72
N ARG A 66 13.85 8.04 10.66
CA ARG A 66 14.49 9.37 10.78
C ARG A 66 15.38 9.69 9.59
N ARG A 67 16.10 8.69 9.07
CA ARG A 67 16.94 8.82 7.87
C ARG A 67 16.09 9.16 6.65
N ASP A 68 14.96 8.48 6.47
CA ASP A 68 14.17 8.57 5.23
C ASP A 68 13.08 9.65 5.29
N TRP A 69 12.45 9.89 6.45
CA TRP A 69 11.35 10.85 6.62
C TRP A 69 11.77 12.15 7.33
N GLY A 70 12.98 12.19 7.87
CA GLY A 70 13.49 13.31 8.65
C GLY A 70 13.08 13.30 10.12
N HIS A 71 13.86 13.99 10.95
CA HIS A 71 13.68 14.00 12.40
C HIS A 71 12.36 14.64 12.85
N SER A 72 11.99 15.77 12.25
CA SER A 72 10.79 16.53 12.61
C SER A 72 9.51 15.72 12.47
N PHE A 73 9.40 14.93 11.39
CA PHE A 73 8.24 14.07 11.15
C PHE A 73 8.13 12.97 12.21
N VAL A 74 9.23 12.28 12.48
CA VAL A 74 9.30 11.21 13.49
C VAL A 74 8.95 11.74 14.89
N ASP A 75 9.44 12.93 15.23
CA ASP A 75 9.17 13.55 16.54
C ASP A 75 7.69 13.99 16.67
N ALA A 76 7.11 14.54 15.59
CA ALA A 76 5.68 14.85 15.54
C ALA A 76 4.79 13.60 15.63
N LEU A 77 5.19 12.51 14.98
CA LEU A 77 4.46 11.24 15.06
C LEU A 77 4.49 10.66 16.48
N LYS A 78 5.65 10.74 17.15
CA LYS A 78 5.79 10.33 18.55
C LYS A 78 4.93 11.17 19.49
N SER A 79 4.88 12.49 19.30
CA SER A 79 4.09 13.38 20.15
C SER A 79 2.58 13.26 19.92
N SER A 80 2.16 12.77 18.74
CA SER A 80 0.76 12.50 18.42
C SER A 80 0.17 11.28 19.14
N ILE A 81 0.98 10.45 19.78
CA ILE A 81 0.52 9.18 20.36
C ILE A 81 0.42 9.29 21.87
N GLU A 82 -0.69 8.79 22.41
CA GLU A 82 -0.97 8.85 23.85
C GLU A 82 0.12 8.15 24.68
N PRO A 83 0.43 8.64 25.90
CA PRO A 83 1.45 8.08 26.78
C PRO A 83 1.27 6.60 27.15
N LYS A 84 0.08 6.03 26.89
CA LYS A 84 -0.27 4.65 27.25
C LYS A 84 0.10 3.62 26.19
N GLN A 85 0.44 4.02 24.96
CA GLN A 85 0.86 3.08 23.93
C GLN A 85 2.36 2.81 24.01
N HIS A 86 2.70 1.53 24.25
CA HIS A 86 4.08 1.05 24.22
C HIS A 86 4.59 1.04 22.79
N GLN A 87 5.51 1.98 22.50
CA GLN A 87 6.36 2.05 21.30
C GLN A 87 5.63 1.99 19.94
N LEU A 88 6.13 2.80 19.01
CA LEU A 88 5.61 2.83 17.65
C LEU A 88 6.07 1.59 16.87
N PRO A 89 5.18 0.87 16.16
CA PRO A 89 5.58 -0.25 15.31
C PRO A 89 6.20 0.29 14.01
N TRP A 90 7.41 0.82 14.10
CA TRP A 90 8.07 1.59 13.04
C TRP A 90 8.16 0.84 11.71
N MET A 91 8.48 -0.46 11.75
CA MET A 91 8.54 -1.27 10.53
C MET A 91 7.18 -1.37 9.83
N LYS A 92 6.09 -1.47 10.59
CA LYS A 92 4.74 -1.53 10.04
C LYS A 92 4.37 -0.20 9.38
N LEU A 93 4.66 0.92 10.06
CA LEU A 93 4.46 2.26 9.51
C LEU A 93 5.29 2.47 8.25
N TYR A 94 6.55 2.05 8.26
CA TYR A 94 7.43 2.16 7.10
C TYR A 94 6.85 1.44 5.89
N LYS A 95 6.38 0.21 6.09
CA LYS A 95 5.70 -0.56 5.05
C LYS A 95 4.46 0.16 4.51
N GLN A 96 3.65 0.77 5.37
CA GLN A 96 2.44 1.49 4.94
C GLN A 96 2.78 2.74 4.13
N VAL A 97 3.75 3.54 4.57
CA VAL A 97 4.18 4.75 3.86
C VAL A 97 4.84 4.38 2.53
N SER A 98 5.69 3.37 2.50
CA SER A 98 6.30 2.88 1.26
C SER A 98 5.25 2.39 0.26
N GLN A 99 4.15 1.78 0.72
CA GLN A 99 3.03 1.40 -0.14
C GLN A 99 2.26 2.62 -0.68
N LEU A 100 2.19 3.73 0.08
CA LEU A 100 1.61 4.98 -0.41
C LEU A 100 2.51 5.66 -1.45
N ASP A 101 3.84 5.61 -1.28
CA ASP A 101 4.78 6.13 -2.28
C ASP A 101 4.74 5.32 -3.59
N THR A 102 4.25 4.08 -3.55
CA THR A 102 3.98 3.28 -4.77
C THR A 102 2.66 3.63 -5.47
N VAL A 103 1.91 4.64 -4.99
CA VAL A 103 0.72 5.12 -5.71
C VAL A 103 1.16 5.69 -7.06
N SER A 104 0.89 4.93 -8.10
CA SER A 104 1.11 5.33 -9.48
C SER A 104 -0.24 5.62 -10.13
N CYS A 105 -0.32 6.75 -10.83
CA CYS A 105 -1.48 7.08 -11.64
C CYS A 105 -1.28 6.47 -13.03
N GLN A 106 -1.85 5.30 -13.27
CA GLN A 106 -1.89 4.75 -14.61
C GLN A 106 -3.12 5.25 -15.34
N ARG A 107 -2.92 5.84 -16.53
CA ARG A 107 -4.02 6.06 -17.46
C ARG A 107 -4.43 4.70 -18.03
N LEU A 108 -5.63 4.28 -17.70
CA LEU A 108 -6.29 3.16 -18.37
C LEU A 108 -6.63 3.59 -19.81
N SER A 109 -5.97 3.00 -20.80
CA SER A 109 -6.17 3.26 -22.23
C SER A 109 -6.90 2.10 -22.89
N ASP A 110 -8.00 2.36 -23.57
CA ASP A 110 -8.77 1.37 -24.33
C ASP A 110 -8.01 0.94 -25.60
N PRO A 111 -7.51 -0.31 -25.68
CA PRO A 111 -6.77 -0.77 -26.86
C PRO A 111 -7.69 -1.05 -28.06
N ASP A 112 -8.97 -1.32 -27.84
CA ASP A 112 -9.90 -1.82 -28.87
C ASP A 112 -10.98 -0.79 -29.26
N GLY A 113 -11.14 0.28 -28.48
CA GLY A 113 -12.07 1.39 -28.75
C GLY A 113 -13.55 1.05 -28.55
N ASP A 114 -13.84 -0.15 -28.05
CA ASP A 114 -15.19 -0.69 -27.87
C ASP A 114 -15.64 -0.66 -26.40
N MET A 115 -14.83 -0.10 -25.49
CA MET A 115 -15.19 0.02 -24.08
C MET A 115 -15.99 1.29 -23.79
N LEU A 116 -17.15 1.10 -23.15
CA LEU A 116 -17.99 2.19 -22.66
C LEU A 116 -17.40 2.75 -21.37
N PHE A 117 -17.07 4.04 -21.35
CA PHE A 117 -16.62 4.74 -20.14
C PHE A 117 -17.66 5.75 -19.65
N PRO A 118 -17.71 6.00 -18.33
CA PRO A 118 -18.44 7.14 -17.81
C PRO A 118 -17.93 8.44 -18.44
N THR A 119 -18.85 9.30 -18.84
CA THR A 119 -18.52 10.63 -19.37
C THR A 119 -17.76 11.47 -18.32
N PRO A 120 -16.91 12.42 -18.75
CA PRO A 120 -16.29 13.39 -17.85
C PRO A 120 -17.33 14.10 -16.99
N ARG A 121 -17.06 14.20 -15.68
CA ARG A 121 -18.01 14.67 -14.67
C ARG A 121 -17.32 15.15 -13.40
N ALA A 122 -17.97 16.01 -12.64
CA ALA A 122 -17.53 16.52 -11.35
C ALA A 122 -18.59 16.31 -10.26
N SER A 123 -18.17 16.38 -8.99
CA SER A 123 -19.07 16.29 -7.82
C SER A 123 -19.99 15.06 -7.84
N HIS A 124 -19.46 13.94 -8.30
CA HIS A 124 -20.09 12.62 -8.30
C HIS A 124 -19.75 11.88 -6.99
N SER A 125 -20.45 10.77 -6.72
CA SER A 125 -20.03 9.83 -5.68
C SER A 125 -19.30 8.64 -6.29
N PHE A 126 -18.23 8.19 -5.64
CA PHE A 126 -17.44 7.04 -6.05
C PHE A 126 -17.19 6.12 -4.84
N ASN A 127 -17.70 4.90 -4.89
CA ASN A 127 -17.70 3.97 -3.76
C ASN A 127 -17.19 2.60 -4.16
N PHE A 128 -16.59 1.88 -3.21
CA PHE A 128 -16.23 0.47 -3.37
C PHE A 128 -17.13 -0.38 -2.49
N VAL A 129 -17.92 -1.27 -3.09
CA VAL A 129 -18.88 -2.16 -2.40
C VAL A 129 -18.92 -3.50 -3.11
N SER A 130 -18.84 -4.60 -2.36
CA SER A 130 -18.91 -5.98 -2.88
C SER A 130 -18.00 -6.20 -4.11
N ASP A 131 -16.72 -5.84 -3.98
CA ASP A 131 -15.67 -5.93 -5.02
C ASP A 131 -15.93 -5.11 -6.30
N CYS A 132 -16.88 -4.19 -6.25
CA CYS A 132 -17.25 -3.32 -7.36
C CYS A 132 -17.00 -1.85 -7.03
N LEU A 133 -16.45 -1.11 -7.98
CA LEU A 133 -16.49 0.35 -7.99
C LEU A 133 -17.85 0.79 -8.51
N VAL A 134 -18.53 1.64 -7.76
CA VAL A 134 -19.83 2.20 -8.10
C VAL A 134 -19.71 3.73 -8.17
N LEU A 135 -19.95 4.25 -9.37
CA LEU A 135 -20.00 5.66 -9.69
C LEU A 135 -21.46 6.07 -9.88
N PHE A 136 -21.89 7.14 -9.23
CA PHE A 136 -23.25 7.67 -9.42
C PHE A 136 -23.26 9.20 -9.54
N GLY A 137 -24.03 9.66 -10.53
CA GLY A 137 -24.36 11.06 -10.76
C GLY A 137 -23.17 11.96 -11.06
N GLY A 138 -23.26 13.20 -10.57
CA GLY A 138 -22.32 14.28 -10.86
C GLY A 138 -22.85 15.25 -11.93
N GLY A 139 -22.16 16.38 -12.05
CA GLY A 139 -22.42 17.36 -13.11
C GLY A 139 -21.52 17.10 -14.32
N CYS A 140 -22.08 17.24 -15.52
CA CYS A 140 -21.30 17.22 -16.77
C CYS A 140 -21.24 18.61 -17.43
N GLU A 141 -20.50 18.69 -18.53
CA GLU A 141 -20.52 19.87 -19.40
C GLU A 141 -21.95 20.21 -19.83
N GLY A 142 -22.27 21.51 -19.89
CA GLY A 142 -23.62 22.01 -20.16
C GLY A 142 -24.54 22.07 -18.94
N GLY A 143 -24.04 21.79 -17.72
CA GLY A 143 -24.78 22.01 -16.48
C GLY A 143 -25.86 20.96 -16.17
N ARG A 144 -25.90 19.85 -16.91
CA ARG A 144 -26.83 18.75 -16.65
C ARG A 144 -26.37 17.92 -15.45
N HIS A 145 -27.32 17.53 -14.61
CA HIS A 145 -27.08 16.59 -13.53
C HIS A 145 -27.31 15.15 -14.02
N LEU A 146 -26.32 14.30 -13.84
CA LEU A 146 -26.36 12.92 -14.29
C LEU A 146 -27.10 12.05 -13.28
N ASP A 147 -27.88 11.10 -13.79
CA ASP A 147 -28.66 10.09 -13.05
C ASP A 147 -28.17 8.66 -13.31
N ASP A 148 -27.04 8.53 -14.00
CA ASP A 148 -26.48 7.24 -14.37
C ASP A 148 -25.67 6.63 -13.21
N THR A 149 -25.80 5.32 -13.07
CA THR A 149 -24.95 4.51 -12.21
C THR A 149 -24.04 3.66 -13.08
N TRP A 150 -22.75 3.73 -12.81
CA TRP A 150 -21.73 2.92 -13.47
C TRP A 150 -21.07 1.99 -12.47
N VAL A 151 -20.86 0.74 -12.88
CA VAL A 151 -20.25 -0.29 -12.06
C VAL A 151 -19.06 -0.91 -12.78
N ALA A 152 -17.97 -1.14 -12.07
CA ALA A 152 -16.84 -1.92 -12.57
C ALA A 152 -16.37 -2.89 -11.48
N TYR A 153 -16.33 -4.18 -11.82
CA TYR A 153 -15.74 -5.19 -10.94
C TYR A 153 -14.22 -5.06 -10.92
N VAL A 154 -13.63 -4.99 -9.73
CA VAL A 154 -12.18 -4.76 -9.57
C VAL A 154 -11.41 -6.08 -9.43
N GLY A 155 -12.03 -7.13 -8.89
CA GLY A 155 -11.36 -8.41 -8.66
C GLY A 155 -10.06 -8.28 -7.84
N ASN A 156 -9.23 -9.32 -7.87
CA ASN A 156 -7.96 -9.36 -7.15
C ASN A 156 -6.76 -8.80 -7.95
N ASP A 157 -6.98 -8.33 -9.18
CA ASP A 157 -5.94 -7.91 -10.10
C ASP A 157 -6.17 -6.47 -10.56
N PHE A 158 -5.61 -5.53 -9.79
CA PHE A 158 -5.70 -4.08 -10.04
C PHE A 158 -4.94 -3.63 -11.30
N GLN A 159 -4.20 -4.52 -11.97
CA GLN A 159 -3.50 -4.20 -13.21
C GLN A 159 -4.39 -4.39 -14.45
N ARG A 160 -5.57 -5.00 -14.30
CA ARG A 160 -6.51 -5.18 -15.40
C ARG A 160 -7.37 -3.95 -15.63
N MET A 161 -7.68 -3.71 -16.90
CA MET A 161 -8.61 -2.66 -17.31
C MET A 161 -9.98 -2.85 -16.66
N LEU A 162 -10.50 -1.79 -16.04
CA LEU A 162 -11.84 -1.77 -15.47
C LEU A 162 -12.88 -1.82 -16.59
N LYS A 163 -13.70 -2.88 -16.58
CA LYS A 163 -14.84 -3.02 -17.48
C LYS A 163 -16.05 -2.33 -16.88
N TRP A 164 -16.27 -1.08 -17.29
CA TRP A 164 -17.41 -0.28 -16.85
C TRP A 164 -18.70 -0.76 -17.51
N GLN A 165 -19.75 -0.84 -16.73
CA GLN A 165 -21.11 -1.13 -17.17
C GLN A 165 -22.05 -0.10 -16.60
N LYS A 166 -22.87 0.52 -17.46
CA LYS A 166 -23.95 1.38 -17.02
C LYS A 166 -25.11 0.51 -16.57
N ILE A 167 -25.54 0.68 -15.32
CA ILE A 167 -26.70 -0.02 -14.78
C ILE A 167 -27.89 0.94 -14.67
N SER A 168 -29.09 0.42 -14.92
CA SER A 168 -30.34 1.15 -14.73
C SER A 168 -30.83 0.97 -13.29
N SER A 169 -30.47 1.89 -12.41
CA SER A 169 -31.04 1.95 -11.04
C SER A 169 -32.42 2.60 -11.03
N GLY A 170 -32.68 3.54 -11.96
CA GLY A 170 -33.96 4.24 -12.14
C GLY A 170 -34.30 5.26 -11.04
N ILE A 171 -33.60 5.23 -9.91
CA ILE A 171 -33.73 6.11 -8.75
C ILE A 171 -32.34 6.19 -8.08
N PRO A 172 -31.91 7.37 -7.59
CA PRO A 172 -32.60 8.66 -7.58
C PRO A 172 -32.38 9.48 -8.85
N SER A 173 -33.13 10.58 -8.99
CA SER A 173 -32.94 11.56 -10.08
C SER A 173 -31.52 12.09 -10.14
N GLY A 174 -31.15 12.61 -11.31
CA GLY A 174 -29.84 13.19 -11.56
C GLY A 174 -29.50 14.29 -10.57
N ARG A 175 -28.26 14.25 -10.06
CA ARG A 175 -27.78 15.16 -9.01
C ARG A 175 -26.27 15.27 -8.98
N PHE A 176 -25.78 16.36 -8.38
CA PHE A 176 -24.37 16.58 -8.08
C PHE A 176 -24.19 17.11 -6.66
N GLY A 177 -22.98 16.97 -6.12
CA GLY A 177 -22.64 17.43 -4.76
C GLY A 177 -23.33 16.62 -3.66
N HIS A 178 -23.86 15.44 -3.99
CA HIS A 178 -24.38 14.48 -3.02
C HIS A 178 -23.23 13.72 -2.36
N THR A 179 -23.54 13.11 -1.22
CA THR A 179 -22.66 12.13 -0.58
C THR A 179 -23.31 10.75 -0.70
N CYS A 180 -22.52 9.72 -0.94
CA CYS A 180 -22.99 8.35 -0.91
C CYS A 180 -22.05 7.53 -0.03
N VAL A 181 -22.61 6.72 0.86
CA VAL A 181 -21.87 5.94 1.86
C VAL A 181 -22.25 4.47 1.78
N VAL A 182 -21.28 3.60 2.03
CA VAL A 182 -21.48 2.14 2.08
C VAL A 182 -21.89 1.74 3.50
N ILE A 183 -23.03 1.05 3.64
CA ILE A 183 -23.50 0.45 4.89
C ILE A 183 -23.82 -1.02 4.62
N GLY A 184 -22.97 -1.92 5.11
CA GLY A 184 -23.01 -3.33 4.73
C GLY A 184 -22.84 -3.48 3.22
N ASP A 185 -23.77 -4.16 2.56
CA ASP A 185 -23.79 -4.35 1.10
C ASP A 185 -24.67 -3.30 0.38
N SER A 186 -25.02 -2.21 1.06
CA SER A 186 -25.92 -1.17 0.53
C SER A 186 -25.22 0.18 0.38
N LEU A 187 -25.63 0.94 -0.63
CA LEU A 187 -25.25 2.33 -0.82
C LEU A 187 -26.37 3.24 -0.37
N VAL A 188 -26.06 4.17 0.53
CA VAL A 188 -27.00 5.16 1.04
C VAL A 188 -26.59 6.54 0.58
N LEU A 189 -27.49 7.21 -0.14
CA LEU A 189 -27.25 8.51 -0.74
C LEU A 189 -27.92 9.62 0.07
N PHE A 190 -27.18 10.69 0.34
CA PHE A 190 -27.64 11.87 1.08
C PHE A 190 -27.39 13.15 0.29
N GLY A 191 -28.39 14.03 0.29
CA GLY A 191 -28.27 15.38 -0.25
C GLY A 191 -27.99 15.46 -1.76
N GLY A 192 -27.26 16.51 -2.12
CA GLY A 192 -27.03 16.93 -3.49
C GLY A 192 -28.18 17.78 -4.06
N ILE A 193 -27.91 18.37 -5.21
CA ILE A 193 -28.83 19.25 -5.94
C ILE A 193 -29.21 18.56 -7.24
N ASN A 194 -30.51 18.48 -7.52
CA ASN A 194 -31.06 18.01 -8.79
C ASN A 194 -31.45 19.19 -9.70
N ASP A 195 -31.89 18.90 -10.93
CA ASP A 195 -32.33 19.91 -11.91
C ASP A 195 -33.51 20.78 -11.43
N HIS A 196 -34.21 20.35 -10.37
CA HIS A 196 -35.31 21.09 -9.77
C HIS A 196 -34.88 22.01 -8.62
N GLY A 197 -33.58 22.05 -8.27
CA GLY A 197 -33.06 22.86 -7.18
C GLY A 197 -33.48 22.39 -5.79
N ILE A 198 -33.96 21.14 -5.66
CA ILE A 198 -34.44 20.59 -4.39
C ILE A 198 -33.29 19.83 -3.72
N PRO A 199 -32.81 20.26 -2.54
CA PRO A 199 -31.96 19.42 -1.71
C PRO A 199 -32.77 18.21 -1.25
N SER A 200 -32.37 16.98 -1.60
CA SER A 200 -33.03 15.81 -1.02
C SER A 200 -32.64 15.69 0.45
N LYS A 201 -33.65 15.59 1.33
CA LYS A 201 -33.48 15.33 2.76
C LYS A 201 -32.81 13.99 3.01
#